data_AF-E5VJV9-F1
#
_entry.id   AF-E5VJV9-F1
#
_cell.length_a   1.000
_cell.length_b   1.000
_cell.length_c   1.000
_cell.angle_alpha   90.00
_cell.angle_beta   90.00
_cell.angle_gamma   90.00
#
_symmetry.space_group_name_H-M   'P 1'
#
loop_
_entity.id
_entity.type
_entity.pdbx_description
1 polymer ?
#
loop_
_entity_poly.entity_id
_entity_poly.type
_entity_poly.pdbx_seq_one_letter_code
_entity_poly.pdbx_strand_id
1 'polypeptide(L)'
;MKTWKLVSGIISIVLFAFVMFQSCAAGISNSLAENGESGGSAGLIVAIILLAGGIVSIATRNGSKGGNIALIVLFALGALCGFTMAGSYADLNVWAAWCLICAVFAAVSLKKGQ
;
A
#
# COMPACT_ATOMS: atom_id res chain seq x y z
N MET A 1 9.44 11.69 13.96
CA MET A 1 8.19 10.98 13.57
C MET A 1 8.24 9.47 13.87
N LYS A 2 8.70 9.02 15.05
CA LYS A 2 8.91 7.58 15.33
C LYS A 2 7.61 6.80 15.48
N THR A 3 6.66 7.37 16.23
CA THR A 3 5.35 6.76 16.50
C THR A 3 4.53 6.59 15.23
N TRP A 4 4.51 7.60 14.35
CA TRP A 4 3.78 7.53 13.09
C TRP A 4 4.27 6.37 12.21
N LYS A 5 5.60 6.24 12.01
CA LYS A 5 6.18 5.16 11.21
C LYS A 5 5.85 3.78 11.75
N LEU A 6 5.84 3.64 13.07
CA LEU A 6 5.52 2.38 13.73
C LEU A 6 4.03 2.05 13.54
N VAL A 7 3.14 3.01 13.77
CA VAL A 7 1.69 2.83 13.63
C VAL A 7 1.30 2.58 12.17
N SER A 8 1.78 3.40 11.23
CA SER A 8 1.51 3.21 9.80
C SER A 8 2.05 1.87 9.31
N GLY A 9 3.22 1.45 9.79
CA GLY A 9 3.81 0.16 9.45
C GLY A 9 2.99 -1.03 9.92
N ILE A 10 2.53 -1.03 11.18
CA ILE A 10 1.66 -2.08 11.70
C ILE A 10 0.33 -2.12 10.94
N ILE A 11 -0.30 -0.96 10.71
CA ILE A 11 -1.55 -0.91 9.96
C ILE A 11 -1.36 -1.46 8.55
N SER A 12 -0.31 -1.06 7.83
CA SER A 12 -0.04 -1.57 6.48
C SER A 12 0.19 -3.08 6.44
N ILE A 13 0.82 -3.69 7.46
CA ILE A 13 0.98 -5.14 7.55
C ILE A 13 -0.36 -5.84 7.81
N VAL A 14 -1.21 -5.28 8.67
CA VAL A 14 -2.55 -5.83 8.91
C VAL A 14 -3.41 -5.72 7.65
N LEU A 15 -3.39 -4.55 7.00
CA LEU A 15 -4.13 -4.33 5.75
C LEU A 15 -3.66 -5.26 4.64
N PHE A 16 -2.36 -5.56 4.55
CA PHE A 16 -1.85 -6.56 3.60
C PHE A 16 -2.60 -7.90 3.69
N ALA A 17 -2.86 -8.41 4.90
CA ALA A 17 -3.58 -9.68 5.07
C ALA A 17 -5.01 -9.60 4.51
N PHE A 18 -5.70 -8.48 4.75
CA PHE A 18 -7.06 -8.25 4.23
C PHE A 18 -7.09 -8.07 2.71
N VAL A 19 -6.16 -7.28 2.17
CA VAL A 19 -6.08 -7.03 0.72
C VAL A 19 -5.71 -8.31 -0.02
N MET A 20 -4.77 -9.10 0.50
CA MET A 20 -4.39 -10.37 -0.11
C MET A 20 -5.60 -11.31 -0.23
N PHE A 21 -6.39 -11.48 0.84
CA PHE A 21 -7.57 -12.34 0.81
C PHE A 21 -8.65 -11.84 -0.15
N GLN A 22 -8.95 -10.53 -0.15
CA GLN A 22 -9.90 -9.93 -1.09
C GLN A 22 -9.43 -10.06 -2.53
N SER A 23 -8.14 -9.89 -2.77
CA SER A 23 -7.56 -10.00 -4.11
C SER A 23 -7.60 -11.43 -4.64
N CYS A 24 -7.40 -12.43 -3.78
CA CYS A 24 -7.59 -13.84 -4.15
C CYS A 24 -9.05 -14.14 -4.49
N ALA A 25 -10.00 -13.64 -3.68
CA ALA A 25 -11.43 -13.79 -3.94
C ALA A 25 -11.84 -13.10 -5.27
N ALA A 26 -11.36 -11.88 -5.49
CA ALA A 26 -11.57 -11.12 -6.72
C ALA A 26 -10.92 -11.82 -7.94
N GLY A 27 -9.74 -12.41 -7.77
CA GLY A 27 -9.06 -13.19 -8.81
C GLY A 27 -9.89 -14.39 -9.24
N ILE A 28 -10.38 -15.17 -8.28
CA ILE A 28 -11.26 -16.32 -8.55
C ILE A 28 -12.57 -15.86 -9.21
N SER A 29 -13.18 -14.78 -8.72
CA SER A 29 -14.43 -14.26 -9.31
C SER A 29 -14.23 -13.79 -10.75
N ASN A 30 -13.10 -13.16 -11.06
CA ASN A 30 -12.78 -12.71 -12.42
C ASN A 30 -12.57 -13.87 -13.37
N SER A 31 -11.86 -14.92 -12.93
CA SER A 31 -11.69 -16.14 -13.72
C SER A 31 -13.00 -16.88 -13.95
N LEU A 32 -13.92 -16.88 -12.97
CA LEU A 32 -15.21 -17.54 -13.11
C LEU A 32 -16.20 -16.75 -13.98
N ALA A 33 -16.17 -15.42 -13.91
CA ALA A 33 -17.06 -14.56 -14.66
C ALA A 33 -16.56 -14.23 -16.09
N GLU A 34 -15.32 -14.61 -16.43
CA GLU A 34 -14.65 -14.26 -17.70
C GLU A 34 -14.71 -12.76 -18.06
N ASN A 35 -14.84 -11.89 -17.06
CA ASN A 35 -15.05 -10.44 -17.26
C ASN A 35 -13.78 -9.69 -17.70
N GLY A 36 -12.62 -10.36 -17.76
CA GLY A 36 -11.36 -9.75 -18.20
C GLY A 36 -10.80 -8.66 -17.27
N GLU A 37 -11.40 -8.42 -16.11
CA GLU A 37 -10.90 -7.43 -15.16
C GLU A 37 -9.65 -7.96 -14.42
N SER A 38 -8.69 -7.05 -14.22
CA SER A 38 -7.40 -7.35 -13.58
C SER A 38 -7.34 -6.97 -12.09
N GLY A 39 -8.48 -6.64 -11.48
CA GLY A 39 -8.57 -6.18 -10.08
C GLY A 39 -7.98 -7.16 -9.08
N GLY A 40 -8.14 -8.47 -9.32
CA GLY A 40 -7.55 -9.53 -8.50
C GLY A 40 -6.02 -9.61 -8.57
N SER A 41 -5.40 -9.21 -9.68
CA SER A 41 -3.92 -9.12 -9.78
C SER A 41 -3.42 -7.78 -9.25
N ALA A 42 -4.17 -6.71 -9.48
CA ALA A 42 -3.87 -5.37 -8.99
C ALA A 42 -3.84 -5.30 -7.46
N GLY A 43 -4.83 -5.90 -6.79
CA GLY A 43 -4.85 -5.97 -5.33
C GLY A 43 -3.68 -6.77 -4.75
N LEU A 44 -3.19 -7.78 -5.46
CA LEU A 44 -2.05 -8.59 -5.04
C LEU A 44 -0.76 -7.76 -5.09
N ILE A 45 -0.60 -6.93 -6.13
CA ILE A 45 0.51 -5.97 -6.24
C ILE A 45 0.43 -4.93 -5.11
N VAL A 46 -0.74 -4.33 -4.88
CA VAL A 46 -0.94 -3.36 -3.79
C VAL A 46 -0.67 -3.99 -2.43
N ALA A 47 -1.07 -5.24 -2.21
CA ALA A 47 -0.82 -5.99 -0.99
C ALA A 47 0.70 -6.16 -0.74
N ILE A 48 1.46 -6.60 -1.74
CA ILE A 48 2.92 -6.75 -1.62
C ILE A 48 3.59 -5.42 -1.29
N ILE A 49 3.14 -4.34 -1.92
CA ILE A 49 3.65 -2.98 -1.64
C ILE A 49 3.31 -2.53 -0.22
N LEU A 50 2.09 -2.80 0.27
CA LEU A 50 1.69 -2.51 1.65
C LEU A 50 2.57 -3.26 2.65
N LEU A 51 2.87 -4.53 2.39
CA LEU A 51 3.76 -5.33 3.23
C LEU A 51 5.19 -4.75 3.23
N ALA A 52 5.75 -4.50 2.04
CA ALA A 52 7.10 -3.95 1.90
C ALA A 52 7.21 -2.56 2.54
N GLY A 53 6.27 -1.66 2.25
CA GLY A 53 6.18 -0.32 2.85
C GLY A 53 5.99 -0.39 4.36
N GLY A 54 5.20 -1.33 4.85
CA GLY A 54 4.99 -1.55 6.29
C GLY A 54 6.27 -1.97 7.02
N ILE A 55 6.98 -2.95 6.48
CA ILE A 55 8.28 -3.42 7.02
C ILE A 55 9.31 -2.30 7.00
N VAL A 56 9.46 -1.60 5.86
CA VAL A 56 10.40 -0.48 5.73
C VAL A 56 10.05 0.65 6.70
N SER A 57 8.76 0.89 6.97
CA SER A 57 8.31 1.93 7.91
C SER A 57 8.75 1.59 9.33
N ILE A 58 8.58 0.33 9.75
CA ILE A 58 9.02 -0.15 11.06
C ILE A 58 10.55 -0.17 11.15
N ALA A 59 11.24 -0.68 10.15
CA ALA A 59 12.71 -0.78 10.14
C ALA A 59 13.38 0.61 10.19
N THR A 60 12.78 1.61 9.54
CA THR A 60 13.31 2.98 9.48
C THR A 60 12.68 3.92 10.52
N ARG A 61 11.98 3.37 11.52
CA ARG A 61 11.27 4.13 12.56
C ARG A 61 12.17 5.08 13.35
N ASN A 62 13.44 4.73 13.50
CA ASN A 62 14.40 5.50 14.31
C ASN A 62 15.06 6.67 13.58
N GLY A 63 14.73 6.91 12.30
CA GLY A 63 15.23 8.04 11.52
C GLY A 63 16.23 7.59 10.46
N SER A 64 15.88 7.83 9.20
CA SER A 64 16.76 7.65 8.04
C SER A 64 16.15 8.42 6.87
N LYS A 65 16.91 9.32 6.25
CA LYS A 65 16.47 10.05 5.04
C LYS A 65 16.15 9.07 3.90
N GLY A 66 17.01 8.07 3.70
CA GLY A 66 16.80 7.02 2.69
C GLY A 66 15.54 6.19 2.98
N GLY A 67 15.25 5.92 4.25
CA GLY A 67 14.02 5.26 4.66
C GLY A 67 12.76 6.04 4.28
N ASN A 68 12.75 7.35 4.53
CA ASN A 68 11.62 8.21 4.14
C ASN A 68 11.43 8.21 2.61
N ILE A 69 12.52 8.27 1.84
CA ILE A 69 12.46 8.23 0.36
C ILE A 69 11.90 6.89 -0.12
N ALA A 70 12.38 5.77 0.43
CA ALA A 70 11.86 4.44 0.09
C ALA A 70 10.37 4.31 0.38
N LEU A 71 9.88 4.83 1.51
CA LEU A 71 8.46 4.85 1.83
C LEU A 71 7.63 5.67 0.84
N ILE A 72 8.13 6.85 0.43
CA ILE A 72 7.46 7.67 -0.58
C ILE A 72 7.32 6.88 -1.87
N VAL A 73 8.41 6.28 -2.36
CA VAL A 73 8.37 5.53 -3.63
C VAL A 73 7.46 4.31 -3.55
N LEU A 74 7.60 3.48 -2.50
CA LEU A 74 6.79 2.28 -2.33
C LEU A 74 5.31 2.62 -2.26
N PHE A 75 4.92 3.52 -1.36
CA PHE A 75 3.51 3.85 -1.19
C PHE A 75 2.94 4.67 -2.36
N ALA A 76 3.73 5.51 -3.04
CA ALA A 76 3.27 6.18 -4.25
C ALA A 76 3.00 5.18 -5.39
N LEU A 77 3.86 4.17 -5.57
CA LEU A 77 3.62 3.10 -6.53
C LEU A 77 2.38 2.28 -6.15
N GLY A 78 2.19 1.97 -4.87
CA GLY A 78 0.99 1.28 -4.39
C GLY A 78 -0.29 2.07 -4.65
N ALA A 79 -0.25 3.39 -4.45
CA ALA A 79 -1.38 4.26 -4.75
C ALA A 79 -1.65 4.35 -6.26
N LEU A 80 -0.61 4.52 -7.07
CA LEU A 80 -0.74 4.55 -8.54
C LEU A 80 -1.34 3.25 -9.07
N CYS A 81 -0.75 2.11 -8.71
CA CYS A 81 -1.24 0.80 -9.11
C CYS A 81 -2.68 0.55 -8.63
N GLY A 82 -3.01 0.91 -7.39
CA GLY A 82 -4.34 0.72 -6.85
C GLY A 82 -5.40 1.58 -7.54
N PHE A 83 -5.13 2.86 -7.80
CA PHE A 83 -6.10 3.74 -8.47
C PHE A 83 -6.25 3.47 -9.97
N THR A 84 -5.17 3.12 -10.67
CA THR A 84 -5.24 2.90 -12.13
C THR A 84 -5.82 1.53 -12.49
N MET A 85 -5.70 0.54 -11.61
CA MET A 85 -6.12 -0.84 -11.86
C MET A 85 -7.30 -1.29 -10.99
N ALA A 86 -8.00 -0.36 -10.33
CA ALA A 86 -9.18 -0.68 -9.52
C ALA A 86 -10.33 -1.30 -10.32
N GLY A 87 -10.55 -0.86 -11.56
CA GLY A 87 -11.71 -1.30 -12.35
C GLY A 87 -13.01 -1.09 -11.58
N SER A 88 -13.81 -2.15 -11.45
CA SER A 88 -15.06 -2.15 -10.66
C SER A 88 -14.87 -2.34 -9.14
N TYR A 89 -13.65 -2.60 -8.67
CA TYR A 89 -13.35 -2.92 -7.26
C TYR A 89 -13.12 -1.65 -6.43
N ALA A 90 -14.19 -1.16 -5.80
CA ALA A 90 -14.14 0.04 -4.96
C ALA A 90 -13.23 -0.11 -3.74
N ASP A 91 -13.05 -1.33 -3.23
CA ASP A 91 -12.12 -1.64 -2.14
C ASP A 91 -10.68 -1.28 -2.51
N LEU A 92 -10.27 -1.47 -3.78
CA LEU A 92 -8.93 -1.17 -4.25
C LEU A 92 -8.60 0.33 -4.18
N ASN A 93 -9.58 1.19 -4.42
CA ASN A 93 -9.44 2.64 -4.25
C ASN A 93 -9.21 3.03 -2.78
N VAL A 94 -9.83 2.32 -1.83
CA VAL A 94 -9.63 2.57 -0.40
C VAL A 94 -8.20 2.20 0.02
N TRP A 95 -7.68 1.07 -0.47
CA TRP A 95 -6.29 0.66 -0.21
C TRP A 95 -5.29 1.60 -0.86
N ALA A 96 -5.56 2.06 -2.08
CA ALA A 96 -4.75 3.05 -2.78
C ALA A 96 -4.71 4.40 -2.03
N ALA A 97 -5.86 4.84 -1.47
CA ALA A 97 -5.93 6.05 -0.66
C ALA A 97 -5.09 5.94 0.61
N TRP A 98 -5.08 4.79 1.28
CA TRP A 98 -4.21 4.56 2.44
C TRP A 98 -2.73 4.65 2.07
N CYS A 99 -2.32 4.04 0.96
CA CYS A 99 -0.97 4.18 0.42
C CYS A 99 -0.63 5.66 0.17
N LEU A 100 -1.53 6.43 -0.46
CA LEU A 100 -1.31 7.84 -0.73
C LEU A 100 -1.11 8.65 0.56
N ILE A 101 -1.93 8.41 1.60
CA ILE A 101 -1.77 9.04 2.91
C ILE A 101 -0.38 8.74 3.48
N CYS A 102 0.05 7.48 3.45
CA CYS A 102 1.36 7.08 3.94
C CYS A 102 2.52 7.76 3.16
N ALA A 103 2.40 7.89 1.84
CA ALA A 103 3.37 8.59 1.01
C ALA A 103 3.47 10.08 1.37
N VAL A 104 2.33 10.77 1.56
CA VAL A 104 2.30 12.19 1.96
C VAL A 104 2.96 12.40 3.32
N PHE A 105 2.63 11.56 4.31
CA PHE A 105 3.26 11.65 5.63
C PHE A 105 4.77 11.36 5.58
N ALA A 106 5.22 10.44 4.72
CA ALA A 106 6.64 10.19 4.51
C ALA A 106 7.34 11.41 3.88
N ALA A 107 6.70 12.08 2.92
CA ALA A 107 7.21 13.32 2.31
C ALA A 107 7.29 14.49 3.31
N VAL A 108 6.27 14.65 4.15
CA VAL A 108 6.28 15.63 5.25
C VAL A 108 7.39 15.33 6.25
N SER A 109 7.58 14.05 6.59
CA SER A 109 8.66 13.62 7.49
C SER A 109 10.04 13.93 6.91
N LEU A 110 10.22 13.77 5.59
CA LEU A 110 11.47 14.12 4.90
C LEU A 110 11.73 15.63 4.93
N LYS A 111 10.73 16.47 4.65
CA LYS A 111 10.87 17.94 4.71
C LYS A 111 11.16 18.46 6.11
N LYS A 112 10.63 17.82 7.16
CA LYS A 112 10.87 18.22 8.56
C LYS A 112 12.26 17.81 9.08
N GLY A 113 13.10 17.15 8.28
CA GLY A 113 14.49 16.85 8.64
C GLY A 113 14.65 15.86 9.81
N GLN A 114 13.64 15.01 10.07
CA GLN A 114 13.66 13.98 11.12
C GLN A 114 13.71 12.55 10.59
#